data_AF-A0AAD9VHW1-F1
#
_entry.id   AF-A0AAD9VHW1-F1
#
_cell.length_a   1.000
_cell.length_b   1.000
_cell.length_c   1.000
_cell.angle_alpha   90.00
_cell.angle_beta   90.00
_cell.angle_gamma   90.00
#
_symmetry.space_group_name_H-M   'P 1'
#
loop_
_entity.id
_entity.type
_entity.pdbx_description
1 polymer ?
#
loop_
_entity_poly.entity_id
_entity_poly.type
_entity_poly.pdbx_seq_one_letter_code
_entity_poly.pdbx_strand_id
1 'polypeptide(L)'
;MHNSVQVEENNTRTPETIQLYNSTKFGVDVTDQMARNYSVKSKSRRWPLQVFFNILDLAGINAWVLYKETTGGEITRQEFLFQLAEELAIEY
;
A
#
# COMPACT_ATOMS: atom_id res chain seq x y z
N MET A 1 -29.43 -8.02 -18.44
CA MET A 1 -28.72 -7.79 -19.72
C MET A 1 -27.90 -6.53 -19.56
N HIS A 2 -26.57 -6.57 -19.78
CA HIS A 2 -25.78 -5.34 -19.86
C HIS A 2 -26.14 -4.64 -21.18
N ASN A 3 -26.84 -3.52 -21.11
CA ASN A 3 -27.21 -2.70 -22.27
C ASN A 3 -25.97 -1.89 -22.67
N SER A 4 -25.39 -2.19 -23.84
CA SER A 4 -24.32 -1.46 -24.54
C SER A 4 -23.11 -0.99 -23.71
N VAL A 5 -21.91 -1.51 -24.01
CA VAL A 5 -20.66 -1.03 -23.41
C VAL A 5 -20.38 0.41 -23.86
N GLN A 6 -20.28 1.34 -22.92
CA GLN A 6 -19.92 2.73 -23.20
C GLN A 6 -18.46 2.81 -23.66
N VAL A 7 -18.19 3.67 -24.64
CA VAL A 7 -16.85 3.85 -25.24
C VAL A 7 -16.48 5.31 -25.13
N GLU A 8 -15.30 5.60 -24.59
CA GLU A 8 -14.81 6.98 -24.50
C GLU A 8 -14.54 7.59 -25.87
N GLU A 9 -14.84 8.90 -26.01
CA GLU A 9 -14.48 9.69 -27.19
C GLU A 9 -13.01 10.14 -27.19
N ASN A 10 -12.11 9.30 -26.66
CA ASN A 10 -10.68 9.53 -26.75
C ASN A 10 -10.12 8.89 -28.03
N ASN A 11 -8.89 9.25 -28.41
CA ASN A 11 -8.29 8.76 -29.67
C ASN A 11 -8.15 7.22 -29.72
N THR A 12 -8.13 6.58 -28.55
CA THR A 12 -8.04 5.12 -28.39
C THR A 12 -9.38 4.40 -28.33
N ARG A 13 -10.50 5.14 -28.21
CA ARG A 13 -11.86 4.61 -28.03
C ARG A 13 -11.93 3.50 -26.98
N THR A 14 -11.44 3.78 -25.77
CA THR A 14 -11.36 2.77 -24.71
C THR A 14 -12.75 2.44 -24.16
N PRO A 15 -13.16 1.16 -24.13
CA PRO A 15 -14.36 0.72 -23.46
C PRO A 15 -14.33 1.02 -21.96
N GLU A 16 -15.49 1.36 -21.38
CA GLU A 16 -15.68 1.60 -19.94
C GLU A 16 -15.11 0.46 -19.08
N THR A 17 -15.31 -0.79 -19.50
CA THR A 17 -14.78 -1.97 -18.78
C THR A 17 -13.26 -1.94 -18.64
N ILE A 18 -12.54 -1.47 -19.67
CA ILE A 18 -11.07 -1.34 -19.63
C ILE A 18 -10.66 -0.23 -18.68
N GLN A 19 -11.41 0.87 -18.63
CA GLN A 19 -11.13 1.97 -17.71
C GLN A 19 -11.34 1.57 -16.25
N LEU A 20 -12.46 0.91 -15.94
CA LEU A 20 -12.74 0.43 -14.59
C LEU A 20 -11.68 -0.58 -14.13
N TYR A 21 -11.24 -1.46 -15.03
CA TYR A 21 -10.13 -2.36 -14.74
C TYR A 21 -8.84 -1.58 -14.47
N ASN A 22 -8.49 -0.63 -15.33
CA ASN A 22 -7.28 0.17 -15.17
C ASN A 22 -7.30 1.05 -13.90
N SER A 23 -8.46 1.56 -13.48
CA SER A 23 -8.56 2.38 -12.27
C SER A 23 -8.38 1.58 -10.97
N THR A 24 -8.62 0.27 -11.00
CA THR A 24 -8.63 -0.59 -9.80
C THR A 24 -7.46 -1.57 -9.73
N LYS A 25 -6.86 -1.95 -10.87
CA LYS A 25 -5.85 -3.02 -10.94
C LYS A 25 -4.54 -2.74 -10.19
N PHE A 26 -4.22 -1.46 -9.93
CA PHE A 26 -2.91 -1.06 -9.41
C PHE A 26 -2.79 -1.15 -7.89
N GLY A 27 -3.87 -1.49 -7.16
CA GLY A 27 -3.86 -1.47 -5.69
C GLY A 27 -2.71 -2.29 -5.08
N VAL A 28 -2.52 -3.53 -5.56
CA VAL A 28 -1.44 -4.41 -5.09
C VAL A 28 -0.06 -3.86 -5.44
N ASP A 29 0.14 -3.42 -6.68
CA ASP A 29 1.42 -2.85 -7.14
C ASP A 29 1.82 -1.62 -6.31
N VAL A 30 0.84 -0.78 -5.96
CA VAL A 30 1.04 0.39 -5.11
C VAL A 30 1.45 -0.04 -3.70
N THR A 31 0.78 -1.05 -3.10
CA THR A 31 1.17 -1.60 -1.79
C THR A 31 2.58 -2.21 -1.82
N ASP A 32 2.94 -2.93 -2.89
CA ASP A 32 4.28 -3.51 -3.06
C ASP A 32 5.36 -2.42 -3.21
N GLN A 33 5.08 -1.36 -3.98
CA GLN A 33 5.97 -0.20 -4.08
C GLN A 33 6.13 0.49 -2.73
N MET A 34 5.01 0.66 -2.01
CA MET A 34 4.99 1.21 -0.67
C MET A 34 5.88 0.41 0.27
N ALA A 35 5.76 -0.92 0.31
CA ALA A 35 6.58 -1.78 1.16
C ALA A 35 8.08 -1.67 0.82
N ARG A 36 8.42 -1.56 -0.47
CA ARG A 36 9.81 -1.40 -0.91
C ARG A 36 10.46 -0.08 -0.49
N ASN A 37 9.70 1.00 -0.40
CA ASN A 37 10.24 2.34 -0.08
C ASN A 37 10.71 2.48 1.37
N TYR A 38 10.09 1.78 2.32
CA TYR A 38 10.53 1.74 3.73
C TYR A 38 10.44 0.30 4.26
N SER A 39 11.34 -0.55 3.78
CA SER A 39 11.36 -1.96 4.17
C SER A 39 12.29 -2.22 5.35
N VAL A 40 11.89 -3.08 6.28
CA VAL A 40 12.73 -3.59 7.38
C VAL A 40 13.48 -4.87 7.03
N LYS A 41 13.38 -5.33 5.78
CA LYS A 41 14.00 -6.58 5.33
C LYS A 41 15.51 -6.52 5.47
N SER A 42 16.06 -7.53 6.14
CA SER A 42 17.50 -7.78 6.18
C SER A 42 17.86 -9.07 5.45
N LYS A 43 19.10 -9.14 4.94
CA LYS A 43 19.61 -10.34 4.27
C LYS A 43 19.63 -11.50 5.26
N SER A 44 18.91 -12.58 4.94
CA SER A 44 18.85 -13.78 5.75
C SER A 44 18.69 -15.02 4.89
N ARG A 45 19.31 -16.12 5.31
CA ARG A 45 19.16 -17.45 4.69
C ARG A 45 17.96 -18.24 5.23
N ARG A 46 17.22 -17.68 6.19
CA ARG A 46 16.04 -18.31 6.79
C ARG A 46 14.79 -17.73 6.15
N TRP A 47 14.13 -18.49 5.27
CA TRP A 47 12.89 -18.04 4.60
C TRP A 47 11.78 -17.59 5.55
N PRO A 48 11.58 -18.18 6.76
CA PRO A 48 10.53 -17.69 7.66
C PRO A 48 10.79 -16.26 8.15
N LEU A 49 12.06 -15.88 8.28
CA LEU A 49 12.42 -14.52 8.68
C LEU A 49 12.09 -13.51 7.57
N GLN A 50 12.19 -13.90 6.30
CA GLN A 50 11.76 -13.04 5.19
C GLN A 50 10.25 -12.84 5.19
N VAL A 51 9.48 -13.88 5.53
CA VAL A 51 8.02 -13.77 5.71
C VAL A 51 7.70 -12.84 6.88
N PHE A 52 8.42 -12.96 7.99
CA PHE A 52 8.26 -12.05 9.13
C PHE A 52 8.51 -10.59 8.75
N PHE A 53 9.57 -10.29 8.00
CA PHE A 53 9.82 -8.92 7.51
C PHE A 53 8.71 -8.42 6.57
N ASN A 54 8.14 -9.27 5.70
CA ASN A 54 6.98 -8.88 4.90
C ASN A 54 5.78 -8.50 5.78
N ILE A 55 5.53 -9.25 6.86
CA ILE A 55 4.44 -8.96 7.79
C ILE A 55 4.66 -7.60 8.46
N LEU A 56 5.90 -7.28 8.88
CA LEU A 56 6.22 -5.99 9.47
C LEU A 56 6.03 -4.82 8.49
N ASP A 57 6.50 -4.96 7.24
CA ASP A 57 6.32 -3.93 6.20
C ASP A 57 4.82 -3.64 5.97
N LEU A 58 4.00 -4.69 5.87
CA LEU A 58 2.54 -4.58 5.69
C LEU A 58 1.84 -4.03 6.93
N ALA A 59 2.25 -4.44 8.13
CA ALA A 59 1.70 -3.94 9.39
C ALA A 59 1.93 -2.43 9.52
N GLY A 60 3.13 -1.94 9.20
CA GLY A 60 3.43 -0.50 9.22
C GLY A 60 2.59 0.30 8.23
N ILE A 61 2.37 -0.22 7.01
CA ILE A 61 1.49 0.41 6.02
C ILE A 61 0.05 0.46 6.54
N ASN A 62 -0.49 -0.66 7.02
CA ASN A 62 -1.86 -0.74 7.49
C ASN A 62 -2.09 0.14 8.73
N ALA A 63 -1.14 0.18 9.66
CA ALA A 63 -1.21 1.05 10.83
C ALA A 63 -1.24 2.53 10.44
N TRP A 64 -0.41 2.95 9.48
CA TRP A 64 -0.43 4.32 8.96
C TRP A 64 -1.76 4.67 8.28
N VAL A 65 -2.31 3.75 7.48
CA VAL A 65 -3.63 3.96 6.85
C VAL A 65 -4.69 4.12 7.94
N LEU A 66 -4.75 3.21 8.91
CA LEU A 66 -5.70 3.28 10.02
C LEU A 66 -5.56 4.56 10.84
N TYR A 67 -4.33 5.02 11.11
CA TYR A 67 -4.08 6.28 11.81
C TYR A 67 -4.72 7.46 11.09
N LYS A 68 -4.51 7.57 9.77
CA LYS A 68 -5.10 8.66 8.97
C LYS A 68 -6.63 8.60 8.94
N GLU A 69 -7.19 7.40 8.75
CA GLU A 69 -8.66 7.22 8.69
C GLU A 69 -9.34 7.51 10.04
N THR A 70 -8.67 7.21 11.15
CA THR A 70 -9.25 7.37 12.50
C THR A 70 -9.05 8.76 13.08
N THR A 71 -7.94 9.43 12.78
CA THR A 71 -7.60 10.73 13.36
C THR A 71 -7.86 11.90 12.42
N GLY A 72 -7.96 11.65 11.11
CA GLY A 72 -7.95 12.72 10.10
C GLY A 72 -6.61 13.47 10.02
N GLY A 73 -5.57 12.99 10.70
CA GLY A 73 -4.27 13.64 10.76
C GLY A 73 -3.48 13.48 9.46
N GLU A 74 -2.90 14.58 8.99
CA GLU A 74 -1.95 14.56 7.88
C GLU A 74 -0.53 14.35 8.43
N ILE A 75 -0.06 13.10 8.38
CA ILE A 75 1.32 12.73 8.70
C ILE A 75 1.94 11.97 7.52
N THR A 76 3.19 12.27 7.19
CA THR A 76 3.88 11.47 6.20
C THR A 76 4.15 10.07 6.76
N ARG A 77 4.19 9.07 5.89
CA ARG A 77 4.47 7.70 6.33
C ARG A 77 5.84 7.57 7.01
N GLN A 78 6.82 8.35 6.56
CA GLN A 78 8.16 8.37 7.15
C GLN A 78 8.12 8.82 8.61
N GLU A 79 7.48 9.96 8.88
CA GLU A 79 7.34 10.49 10.24
C GLU A 79 6.55 9.52 11.13
N PHE A 80 5.46 8.94 10.61
CA PHE A 80 4.69 7.93 11.33
C PHE A 80 5.55 6.72 11.72
N LEU A 81 6.37 6.20 10.80
CA LEU A 81 7.24 5.06 11.08
C LEU A 81 8.36 5.41 12.08
N PHE A 82 8.89 6.64 12.05
CA PHE A 82 9.86 7.09 13.06
C PHE A 82 9.24 7.17 14.45
N GLN A 83 8.06 7.80 14.59
CA GLN A 83 7.35 7.86 15.86
C GLN A 83 7.01 6.48 16.39
N LEU A 84 6.49 5.60 15.52
CA LEU A 84 6.21 4.20 15.87
C LEU A 84 7.47 3.47 16.38
N ALA A 85 8.61 3.68 15.73
CA ALA A 85 9.87 3.06 16.15
C ALA A 85 10.36 3.60 17.51
N GLU A 86 10.21 4.91 17.76
CA GLU A 86 10.54 5.52 19.04
C GLU A 86 9.65 4.98 20.16
N GLU A 87 8.33 4.92 19.95
CA GLU A 87 7.36 4.40 20.92
C GLU A 87 7.64 2.93 21.27
N LEU A 88 7.92 2.09 20.28
CA LEU A 88 8.29 0.69 20.49
C LEU A 88 9.64 0.51 21.19
N ALA A 89 10.55 1.48 21.07
CA ALA A 89 11.85 1.44 21.72
C ALA A 89 11.82 1.91 23.18
N ILE A 90 10.83 2.71 23.58
CA ILE A 90 10.71 3.29 24.93
C ILE A 90 10.28 2.23 25.97
N GLU A 91 9.58 1.16 25.57
CA GLU A 91 9.14 0.09 26.48
C GLU A 91 10.25 -0.88 26.94
N TYR A 92 11.53 -0.55 26.72
CA TYR A 92 12.69 -1.35 27.13
C TYR A 92 13.73 -0.57 27.96
#